data_AF-A0A6A6KS42-F1
#
_entry.id   AF-A0A6A6KS42-F1
#
_cell.length_a   1.000
_cell.length_b   1.000
_cell.length_c   1.000
_cell.angle_alpha   90.00
_cell.angle_beta   90.00
_cell.angle_gamma   90.00
#
_symmetry.space_group_name_H-M   'P 1'
#
loop_
_entity.id
_entity.type
_entity.pdbx_description
1 polymer ?
#
loop_
_entity_poly.entity_id
_entity_poly.type
_entity_poly.pdbx_seq_one_letter_code
_entity_poly.pdbx_strand_id
1 'polypeptide(L)'
;MGKEGLIVAKELKRLQSDPLRLDRFMKSHVSRLLKSDLVAVLAEFQRQDQVDEVKLVWQDLKREGVLFDQHTFGDIIRAFLDSGLPSEAMDIYEEMRQSPDLPLSLPFRVILKGLLPYPDLREKVKDDFLELFPNMIVYDPAEDLFEDQDRGSEDD
;
A
#
# COMPACT_ATOMS: atom_id res chain seq x y z
N MET A 1 14.34 -8.08 2.62
CA MET A 1 14.17 -8.73 1.30
C MET A 1 15.05 -9.98 1.25
N GLY A 2 14.48 -11.14 0.92
CA GLY A 2 15.24 -12.38 0.72
C GLY A 2 16.04 -12.39 -0.58
N LYS A 3 16.89 -13.41 -0.76
CA LYS A 3 17.72 -13.58 -1.96
C LYS A 3 16.86 -13.68 -3.24
N GLU A 4 15.72 -14.36 -3.16
CA GLU A 4 14.78 -14.54 -4.28
C GLU A 4 14.14 -13.20 -4.69
N GLY A 5 13.69 -12.39 -3.71
CA GLY A 5 13.16 -11.04 -3.99
C GLY A 5 14.18 -10.15 -4.71
N LEU A 6 15.46 -10.22 -4.34
CA LEU A 6 16.52 -9.44 -4.99
C LEU A 6 16.77 -9.90 -6.44
N ILE A 7 16.71 -11.20 -6.70
CA ILE A 7 16.84 -11.76 -8.06
C ILE A 7 15.67 -11.28 -8.92
N VAL A 8 14.45 -11.37 -8.40
CA VAL A 8 13.24 -10.91 -9.10
C VAL A 8 13.31 -9.42 -9.42
N ALA A 9 13.64 -8.57 -8.44
CA ALA A 9 13.75 -7.13 -8.66
C ALA A 9 14.75 -6.77 -9.76
N LYS A 10 15.89 -7.46 -9.82
CA LYS A 10 16.91 -7.25 -10.86
C LYS A 10 16.46 -7.75 -12.23
N GLU A 11 15.86 -8.95 -12.29
CA GLU A 11 15.47 -9.56 -13.56
C GLU A 11 14.28 -8.85 -14.20
N LEU A 12 13.33 -8.34 -13.43
CA LEU A 12 12.21 -7.56 -13.97
C LEU A 12 12.69 -6.33 -14.75
N LYS A 13 13.64 -5.57 -14.18
CA LYS A 13 14.28 -4.44 -14.88
C LYS A 13 15.00 -4.87 -16.15
N ARG A 14 15.68 -6.02 -16.11
CA ARG A 14 16.46 -6.53 -17.25
C ARG A 14 15.56 -7.00 -18.39
N LEU A 15 14.38 -7.52 -18.07
CA LEU A 15 13.46 -8.13 -19.03
C LEU A 15 12.41 -7.15 -19.56
N GLN A 16 12.35 -5.91 -19.07
CA GLN A 16 11.35 -4.92 -19.49
C GLN A 16 11.32 -4.66 -21.00
N SER A 17 12.45 -4.83 -21.70
CA SER A 17 12.55 -4.66 -23.16
C SER A 17 12.13 -5.90 -23.96
N ASP A 18 11.81 -7.02 -23.31
CA ASP A 18 11.38 -8.28 -23.95
C ASP A 18 10.08 -8.79 -23.30
N PRO A 19 8.91 -8.37 -23.82
CA PRO A 19 7.62 -8.69 -23.21
C PRO A 19 7.32 -10.19 -23.09
N LEU A 20 7.80 -11.01 -24.03
CA LEU A 20 7.57 -12.46 -24.02
C LEU A 20 8.41 -13.16 -22.95
N ARG A 21 9.65 -12.72 -22.75
CA ARG A 21 10.49 -13.24 -21.65
C ARG A 21 10.01 -12.72 -20.31
N LEU A 22 9.55 -11.47 -20.25
CA LEU A 22 8.96 -10.90 -19.05
C LEU A 22 7.74 -11.72 -18.61
N ASP A 23 6.76 -11.96 -19.47
CA ASP A 23 5.56 -12.77 -19.15
C ASP A 23 5.92 -14.17 -18.65
N ARG A 24 6.90 -14.82 -19.29
CA ARG A 24 7.39 -16.14 -18.85
C ARG A 24 8.05 -16.09 -17.48
N PHE A 25 8.82 -15.03 -17.20
CA PHE A 25 9.49 -14.85 -15.92
C PHE A 25 8.47 -14.60 -14.79
N MET A 26 7.48 -13.75 -15.02
CA MET A 26 6.38 -13.50 -14.08
C MET A 26 5.73 -14.82 -13.64
N LYS A 27 5.26 -15.61 -14.63
CA LYS A 27 4.58 -16.90 -14.40
C LYS A 27 5.43 -17.98 -13.73
N SER A 28 6.75 -17.88 -13.77
CA SER A 28 7.65 -18.95 -13.30
C SER A 28 8.35 -18.62 -11.98
N HIS A 29 8.63 -17.34 -11.73
CA HIS A 29 9.43 -16.91 -10.58
C HIS A 29 8.66 -15.96 -9.66
N VAL A 30 7.84 -15.04 -10.20
CA VAL A 30 7.09 -14.08 -9.39
C VAL A 30 5.90 -14.74 -8.71
N SER A 31 5.11 -15.52 -9.45
CA SER A 31 3.96 -16.28 -8.92
C SER A 31 4.30 -17.29 -7.81
N ARG A 32 5.57 -17.70 -7.72
CA ARG A 32 6.07 -18.68 -6.73
C ARG A 32 6.72 -18.05 -5.52
N LEU A 33 6.91 -16.73 -5.50
CA LEU A 33 7.46 -16.04 -4.34
C LEU A 33 6.53 -16.18 -3.14
N LEU A 34 7.12 -16.25 -1.95
CA LEU A 34 6.37 -16.10 -0.71
C LEU A 34 5.76 -14.69 -0.67
N LYS A 35 4.59 -14.55 -0.03
CA LYS A 35 3.90 -13.25 0.14
C LYS A 35 4.84 -12.15 0.65
N SER A 36 5.72 -12.49 1.59
CA SER A 36 6.72 -11.57 2.16
C SER A 36 7.77 -11.09 1.15
N ASP A 37 8.14 -11.92 0.17
CA ASP A 37 9.10 -11.52 -0.87
C ASP A 37 8.43 -10.67 -1.96
N LEU A 38 7.16 -10.91 -2.28
CA LEU A 38 6.38 -10.08 -3.21
C LEU A 38 6.16 -8.68 -2.67
N VAL A 39 5.78 -8.56 -1.39
CA VAL A 39 5.67 -7.26 -0.70
C VAL A 39 7.02 -6.57 -0.65
N ALA A 40 8.12 -7.30 -0.41
CA ALA A 40 9.47 -6.71 -0.43
C ALA A 40 9.89 -6.21 -1.82
N VAL A 41 9.51 -6.92 -2.89
CA VAL A 41 9.77 -6.49 -4.28
C VAL A 41 8.98 -5.22 -4.60
N LEU A 42 7.69 -5.17 -4.24
CA LEU A 42 6.87 -3.95 -4.37
C LEU A 42 7.50 -2.76 -3.63
N ALA A 43 7.88 -2.96 -2.36
CA ALA A 43 8.51 -1.92 -1.53
C ALA A 43 9.84 -1.43 -2.13
N GLU A 44 10.63 -2.32 -2.75
CA GLU A 44 11.90 -1.91 -3.36
C GLU A 44 11.72 -1.14 -4.66
N PHE A 45 10.73 -1.48 -5.48
CA PHE A 45 10.38 -0.68 -6.65
C PHE A 45 9.79 0.67 -6.25
N GLN A 46 8.96 0.71 -5.20
CA GLN A 46 8.48 1.95 -4.59
C GLN A 46 9.64 2.85 -4.16
N ARG A 47 10.62 2.31 -3.42
CA ARG A 47 11.81 3.04 -2.97
C ARG A 47 12.65 3.61 -4.11
N GLN A 48 12.52 3.04 -5.31
CA GLN A 48 13.25 3.46 -6.51
C GLN A 48 12.41 4.29 -7.48
N ASP A 49 11.19 4.68 -7.08
CA ASP A 49 10.24 5.44 -7.91
C ASP A 49 9.90 4.74 -9.24
N GLN A 50 9.86 3.41 -9.21
CA GLN A 50 9.63 2.55 -10.37
C GLN A 50 8.17 2.14 -10.49
N VAL A 51 7.36 3.13 -10.85
CA VAL A 51 5.89 3.04 -10.92
C VAL A 51 5.41 1.93 -11.86
N ASP A 52 6.03 1.76 -13.02
CA ASP A 52 5.59 0.75 -14.00
C ASP A 52 5.83 -0.68 -13.49
N GLU A 53 6.95 -0.92 -12.82
CA GLU A 53 7.25 -2.20 -12.19
C GLU A 53 6.31 -2.50 -11.01
N VAL A 54 5.95 -1.48 -10.22
CA VAL A 54 4.92 -1.61 -9.16
C VAL A 54 3.59 -2.08 -9.77
N LYS A 55 3.13 -1.47 -10.87
CA LYS A 55 1.89 -1.87 -11.56
C LYS A 55 1.98 -3.29 -12.13
N LEU A 56 3.12 -3.68 -12.69
CA LEU A 56 3.32 -5.03 -13.25
C LEU A 56 3.24 -6.11 -12.16
N VAL A 57 3.93 -5.91 -11.04
CA VAL A 57 3.91 -6.87 -9.93
C VAL A 57 2.49 -6.97 -9.33
N TRP A 58 1.78 -5.84 -9.22
CA TRP A 58 0.40 -5.83 -8.74
C TRP A 58 -0.57 -6.60 -9.65
N GLN A 59 -0.46 -6.46 -10.97
CA GLN A 59 -1.31 -7.19 -11.92
C GLN A 59 -1.07 -8.71 -11.85
N ASP A 60 0.16 -9.13 -11.61
CA ASP A 60 0.50 -10.55 -11.47
C ASP A 60 -0.06 -11.12 -10.16
N LEU A 61 0.08 -10.38 -9.06
CA LEU A 61 -0.51 -10.71 -7.76
C LEU A 61 -2.02 -10.94 -7.85
N LYS A 62 -2.75 -10.05 -8.54
CA LYS A 62 -4.19 -10.21 -8.81
C LYS A 62 -4.49 -11.46 -9.62
N ARG A 63 -3.70 -11.72 -10.67
CA ARG A 63 -3.92 -12.84 -11.59
C ARG A 63 -3.77 -14.20 -10.92
N GLU A 64 -2.79 -14.32 -10.02
CA GLU A 64 -2.54 -15.54 -9.27
C GLU A 64 -3.56 -15.76 -8.12
N GLY A 65 -4.49 -14.82 -7.90
CA GLY A 65 -5.52 -14.93 -6.87
C GLY A 65 -4.92 -14.99 -5.46
N VAL A 66 -3.79 -14.31 -5.24
CA VAL A 66 -3.12 -14.31 -3.94
C VAL A 66 -4.05 -13.64 -2.93
N LEU A 67 -4.47 -14.41 -1.93
CA LEU A 67 -5.27 -13.88 -0.83
C LEU A 67 -4.38 -13.06 0.10
N PHE A 68 -4.76 -11.81 0.36
CA PHE A 68 -4.07 -10.93 1.30
C PHE A 68 -4.87 -10.83 2.59
N ASP A 69 -4.16 -10.86 3.72
CA ASP A 69 -4.76 -10.46 4.99
C ASP A 69 -4.82 -8.92 5.08
N GLN A 70 -5.55 -8.43 6.08
CA GLN A 70 -5.75 -7.00 6.31
C GLN A 70 -4.43 -6.23 6.50
N HIS A 71 -3.42 -6.82 7.15
CA HIS A 71 -2.11 -6.19 7.32
C HIS A 71 -1.38 -6.02 6.00
N THR A 72 -1.38 -7.07 5.18
CA THR A 72 -0.74 -7.06 3.85
C THR A 72 -1.40 -6.04 2.94
N PHE A 73 -2.73 -5.91 2.96
CA PHE A 73 -3.40 -4.83 2.25
C PHE A 73 -2.94 -3.46 2.72
N GLY A 74 -2.86 -3.22 4.03
CA GLY A 74 -2.37 -1.96 4.61
C GLY A 74 -0.96 -1.60 4.11
N ASP A 75 -0.05 -2.58 4.08
CA ASP A 75 1.33 -2.38 3.62
C ASP A 75 1.40 -2.07 2.10
N ILE A 76 0.60 -2.77 1.28
CA ILE A 76 0.54 -2.54 -0.17
C ILE A 76 -0.04 -1.17 -0.47
N ILE A 77 -1.20 -0.84 0.11
CA ILE A 77 -1.85 0.47 -0.09
C ILE A 77 -0.89 1.59 0.30
N ARG A 78 -0.19 1.42 1.44
CA ARG A 78 0.83 2.37 1.88
C ARG A 78 1.94 2.57 0.86
N ALA A 79 2.46 1.49 0.26
CA ALA A 79 3.48 1.56 -0.75
C ALA A 79 3.02 2.35 -1.99
N PHE A 80 1.78 2.14 -2.45
CA PHE A 80 1.22 2.89 -3.58
C PHE A 80 1.07 4.38 -3.26
N LEU A 81 0.64 4.73 -2.03
CA LEU A 81 0.54 6.12 -1.58
C LEU A 81 1.92 6.80 -1.52
N ASP A 82 2.92 6.12 -0.97
CA ASP A 82 4.30 6.61 -0.90
C ASP A 82 4.95 6.71 -2.30
N SER A 83 4.42 5.99 -3.30
CA SER A 83 4.78 6.08 -4.73
C SER A 83 4.00 7.14 -5.51
N GLY A 84 3.13 7.93 -4.88
CA GLY A 84 2.32 8.94 -5.59
C GLY A 84 1.25 8.34 -6.50
N LEU A 85 0.76 7.14 -6.20
CA LEU A 85 -0.28 6.42 -6.95
C LEU A 85 -1.58 6.29 -6.13
N PRO A 86 -2.23 7.40 -5.76
CA PRO A 86 -3.40 7.38 -4.88
C PRO A 86 -4.61 6.71 -5.51
N SER A 87 -4.80 6.81 -6.83
CA SER A 87 -5.94 6.17 -7.51
C SER A 87 -5.85 4.66 -7.39
N GLU A 88 -4.71 4.07 -7.75
CA GLU A 88 -4.47 2.64 -7.59
C GLU A 88 -4.50 2.22 -6.13
N ALA A 89 -3.95 3.01 -5.20
CA ALA A 89 -4.03 2.73 -3.77
C ALA A 89 -5.49 2.60 -3.30
N MET A 90 -6.39 3.45 -3.79
CA MET A 90 -7.80 3.42 -3.41
C MET A 90 -8.57 2.26 -4.07
N ASP A 91 -8.19 1.82 -5.27
CA ASP A 91 -8.74 0.58 -5.85
C ASP A 91 -8.43 -0.63 -4.95
N ILE A 92 -7.19 -0.71 -4.45
CA ILE A 92 -6.74 -1.76 -3.52
C ILE A 92 -7.46 -1.65 -2.17
N TYR A 93 -7.70 -0.43 -1.70
CA TYR A 93 -8.46 -0.18 -0.48
C TYR A 93 -9.89 -0.72 -0.57
N GLU A 94 -10.58 -0.52 -1.69
CA GLU A 94 -11.93 -1.08 -1.88
C GLU A 94 -11.91 -2.62 -1.89
N GLU A 95 -10.87 -3.24 -2.48
CA GLU A 95 -10.68 -4.69 -2.40
C GLU A 95 -10.45 -5.16 -0.96
N MET A 96 -9.64 -4.44 -0.18
CA MET A 96 -9.44 -4.73 1.25
C MET A 96 -10.75 -4.68 2.03
N ARG A 97 -11.61 -3.68 1.74
CA ARG A 97 -12.93 -3.53 2.38
C ARG A 97 -13.91 -4.64 2.02
N GLN A 98 -13.81 -5.20 0.81
CA GLN A 98 -14.64 -6.31 0.34
C GLN A 98 -14.11 -7.68 0.78
N SER A 99 -12.93 -7.72 1.40
CA SER A 99 -12.35 -8.95 1.94
C SER A 99 -13.29 -9.60 2.96
N PRO A 100 -13.42 -10.94 2.97
CA PRO A 100 -14.21 -11.65 3.98
C PRO A 100 -13.54 -11.64 5.36
N ASP A 101 -12.27 -11.23 5.46
CA ASP A 101 -11.55 -11.15 6.72
C ASP A 101 -12.10 -10.01 7.60
N LEU A 102 -12.11 -10.23 8.92
CA LEU A 102 -12.53 -9.20 9.86
C LEU A 102 -11.67 -7.94 9.71
N PRO A 103 -12.29 -6.75 9.61
CA PRO A 103 -11.54 -5.51 9.48
C PRO A 103 -10.67 -5.29 10.72
N LEU A 104 -9.44 -4.81 10.50
CA LEU A 104 -8.51 -4.48 11.57
C LEU A 104 -8.24 -2.98 11.59
N SER A 105 -8.09 -2.41 12.79
CA SER A 105 -7.88 -0.97 12.93
C SER A 105 -6.49 -0.51 12.48
N LEU A 106 -5.46 -1.35 12.64
CA LEU A 106 -4.07 -0.95 12.35
C LEU A 106 -3.82 -0.64 10.85
N PRO A 107 -4.26 -1.47 9.87
CA PRO A 107 -4.14 -1.14 8.44
C PRO A 107 -4.71 0.23 8.08
N PHE A 108 -5.90 0.57 8.60
CA PHE A 108 -6.50 1.89 8.37
C PHE A 108 -5.62 3.02 8.89
N ARG A 109 -5.00 2.88 10.07
CA ARG A 109 -4.07 3.90 10.61
C ARG A 109 -2.85 4.10 9.72
N VAL A 110 -2.31 3.02 9.16
CA VAL A 110 -1.18 3.08 8.22
C VAL A 110 -1.58 3.81 6.94
N ILE A 111 -2.77 3.51 6.41
CA ILE A 111 -3.34 4.13 5.21
C ILE A 111 -3.63 5.62 5.45
N LEU A 112 -4.30 5.97 6.54
CA LEU A 112 -4.59 7.37 6.92
C LEU A 112 -3.32 8.22 7.05
N LYS A 113 -2.21 7.62 7.52
CA LYS A 113 -0.91 8.30 7.54
C LYS A 113 -0.34 8.49 6.12
N GLY A 114 -0.57 7.54 5.21
CA GLY A 114 -0.16 7.67 3.80
C GLY A 114 -1.00 8.71 3.04
N LEU A 115 -2.24 8.91 3.47
CA LEU A 115 -3.20 9.84 2.87
C LEU A 115 -3.06 11.29 3.35
N LEU A 116 -2.06 11.62 4.19
CA LEU A 116 -1.82 13.00 4.62
C LEU A 116 -1.76 14.02 3.45
N PRO A 117 -1.15 13.71 2.28
CA PRO A 117 -1.15 14.61 1.13
C PRO A 117 -2.49 14.67 0.34
N TYR A 118 -3.46 13.82 0.68
CA TYR A 118 -4.69 13.60 -0.08
C TYR A 118 -5.92 13.74 0.83
N PRO A 119 -6.30 14.97 1.24
CA PRO A 119 -7.29 15.22 2.29
C PRO A 119 -8.66 14.61 2.01
N ASP A 120 -9.15 14.70 0.77
CA ASP A 120 -10.48 14.16 0.41
C ASP A 120 -10.54 12.63 0.55
N LEU A 121 -9.48 11.95 0.11
CA LEU A 121 -9.37 10.49 0.25
C LEU A 121 -9.18 10.09 1.72
N ARG A 122 -8.42 10.90 2.46
CA ARG A 122 -8.19 10.69 3.89
C ARG A 122 -9.48 10.76 4.69
N GLU A 123 -10.33 11.76 4.40
CA GLU A 123 -11.61 11.93 5.07
C GLU A 123 -12.54 10.74 4.79
N LYS A 124 -12.64 10.30 3.54
CA LYS A 124 -13.38 9.08 3.18
C LYS A 124 -12.93 7.88 4.01
N VAL A 125 -11.61 7.64 4.11
CA VAL A 125 -11.08 6.50 4.88
C VAL A 125 -11.29 6.68 6.39
N LYS A 126 -11.33 7.92 6.89
CA LYS A 126 -11.64 8.25 8.29
C LYS A 126 -13.09 7.93 8.61
N ASP A 127 -14.02 8.31 7.73
CA ASP A 127 -15.45 7.95 7.85
C ASP A 127 -15.64 6.44 7.82
N ASP A 128 -15.07 5.76 6.82
CA ASP A 128 -15.11 4.30 6.69
C ASP A 128 -14.56 3.60 7.95
N PHE A 129 -13.50 4.15 8.57
CA PHE A 129 -12.96 3.64 9.83
C PHE A 129 -13.94 3.81 10.99
N LEU A 130 -14.56 4.98 11.14
CA LEU A 130 -15.48 5.25 12.24
C LEU A 130 -16.77 4.43 12.13
N GLU A 131 -17.22 4.12 10.92
CA GLU A 131 -18.34 3.19 10.71
C GLU A 131 -18.00 1.77 11.22
N LEU A 132 -16.78 1.31 10.98
CA LEU A 132 -16.32 -0.02 11.39
C LEU A 132 -15.91 -0.09 12.87
N PHE A 133 -15.41 1.01 13.42
CA PHE A 133 -14.84 1.11 14.77
C PHE A 133 -15.43 2.32 15.54
N PRO A 134 -16.74 2.34 15.81
CA PRO A 134 -17.45 3.53 16.32
C PRO A 134 -17.00 4.01 17.71
N ASN A 135 -16.30 3.16 18.47
CA ASN A 135 -15.78 3.51 19.80
C ASN A 135 -14.28 3.86 19.79
N MET A 136 -13.64 3.90 18.62
CA MET A 136 -12.22 4.22 18.51
C MET A 136 -12.01 5.67 18.10
N ILE A 137 -11.10 6.34 18.80
CA ILE A 137 -10.60 7.65 18.38
C ILE A 137 -9.55 7.40 17.29
N VAL A 138 -9.78 7.98 16.12
CA VAL A 138 -8.77 8.01 15.05
C VAL A 138 -7.63 8.89 15.53
N TYR A 139 -6.45 8.30 15.74
CA TYR A 139 -5.25 9.10 15.99
C TYR A 139 -4.93 9.89 14.73
N ASP A 140 -5.08 11.21 14.79
CA ASP A 140 -4.95 12.13 13.69
C ASP A 140 -3.74 13.06 13.95
N PRO A 141 -2.53 12.69 13.50
CA PRO A 141 -1.34 13.49 13.74
C PRO A 141 -1.43 14.90 13.16
N ALA A 142 -2.28 15.13 12.15
CA ALA A 142 -2.44 16.46 11.58
C ALA A 142 -3.21 17.36 12.56
N GLU A 143 -4.35 16.89 13.10
CA GLU A 143 -5.12 17.62 14.13
C GLU A 143 -4.28 17.90 15.38
N ASP A 144 -3.55 16.90 15.89
CA ASP A 144 -2.70 17.05 17.08
C ASP A 144 -1.55 18.08 16.88
N LEU A 145 -1.02 18.20 15.66
CA LEU A 145 0.04 19.19 15.33
C LEU A 145 -0.49 20.63 15.22
N PHE A 146 -1.78 20.81 14.91
CA PHE A 146 -2.42 22.12 14.87
C PHE A 146 -2.87 22.58 16.27
N GLU A 147 -3.30 21.66 17.15
CA GLU A 147 -3.66 21.99 18.54
C GLU A 147 -2.48 22.55 19.36
N ASP A 148 -1.25 22.10 19.09
CA ASP A 148 -0.04 22.57 19.78
C ASP A 148 0.41 23.98 19.34
N GLN A 149 -0.03 24.48 18.17
CA GLN A 149 0.33 25.83 17.69
C GLN A 149 -0.61 26.92 18.19
N ASP A 150 -1.88 26.61 18.50
CA ASP A 150 -2.85 27.60 18.99
C ASP A 150 -2.69 27.95 20.48
N ARG A 151 -1.98 27.13 21.26
CA ARG A 151 -1.73 27.40 22.70
C ARG A 151 -0.56 28.36 22.97
N GLY A 152 0.04 28.95 21.94
CA GLY A 152 1.21 29.83 22.07
C GLY A 152 0.94 31.33 21.91
N SER A 153 -0.31 31.78 21.76
CA SER A 153 -0.61 33.18 21.43
C SER A 153 -1.70 33.85 22.28
N GLU A 154 -1.86 33.42 23.54
CA GLU A 154 -2.59 34.18 24.54
C GLU A 154 -1.78 34.20 25.83
N ASP A 155 -0.96 35.24 26.00
CA ASP A 155 -0.54 35.81 27.28
C ASP A 155 0.14 37.16 26.97
N ASP A 156 -0.69 38.22 26.92
CA ASP A 156 -0.30 39.64 26.96
C ASP A 156 0.08 40.08 28.39
#